data_AF-A0AAV4QV86-F1
#
_entry.id   AF-A0AAV4QV86-F1
#
_cell.length_a   1.000
_cell.length_b   1.000
_cell.length_c   1.000
_cell.angle_alpha   90.00
_cell.angle_beta   90.00
_cell.angle_gamma   90.00
#
_symmetry.space_group_name_H-M   'P 1'
#
loop_
_entity.id
_entity.type
_entity.pdbx_description
1 polymer ?
#
loop_
_entity_poly.entity_id
_entity_poly.type
_entity_poly.pdbx_seq_one_letter_code
_entity_poly.pdbx_strand_id
1 'polypeptide(L)'
;MSPVLGSRLTKYVVTALYLKEVPTYYWTDATVALCWIQREENWGVFVNNRVKGIRSLSKKECWRHIPGKLNPADIASRGCTLQHLSQYGWWEGPEFLKASPEAWPKSEFSPNEELIAAEMKKKIIVDLSVKIERPEWFERFSSFSKIVRAFCWMIRFVNKLRKRFSYSTNTLSVEEKTKTEIILWSIEQKKHFHEKENSVHGLQVVRGDDDVLHVKTRIIERDDDLSFFYPILLSSKHYLTECLIREYHLKYCHAGVQILTAKLRLQYWIFSSKRNIRSCVSRCVVCKRFTVKALTTSPIQLPLDRVRESAIFEITGIDLCGPLLLKPKGKA
;
A
#
# COMPACT_ATOMS: atom_id res chain seq x y z
N MET A 1 31.01 2.49 28.16
CA MET A 1 31.61 3.82 27.86
C MET A 1 33.12 3.83 28.08
N SER A 2 33.62 3.28 29.19
CA SER A 2 35.07 3.20 29.52
C SER A 2 35.99 2.68 28.38
N PRO A 3 35.65 1.61 27.62
CA PRO A 3 36.51 1.12 26.53
C PRO A 3 36.81 2.14 25.41
N VAL A 4 35.86 3.05 25.14
CA VAL A 4 36.05 4.11 24.13
C VAL A 4 37.06 5.14 24.63
N LEU A 5 36.99 5.48 25.93
CA LEU A 5 37.94 6.41 26.53
C LEU A 5 39.34 5.80 26.60
N GLY A 6 39.44 4.53 27.00
CA GLY A 6 40.70 3.78 27.02
C GLY A 6 41.41 3.80 25.67
N SER A 7 40.73 3.42 24.59
CA SER A 7 41.32 3.41 23.23
C SER A 7 41.77 4.79 22.74
N ARG A 8 41.00 5.85 23.04
CA ARG A 8 41.39 7.24 22.72
C ARG A 8 42.59 7.71 23.54
N LEU A 9 42.59 7.44 24.84
CA LEU A 9 43.69 7.80 25.72
C LEU A 9 44.99 7.11 25.30
N THR A 10 44.93 5.81 24.99
CA THR A 10 46.10 5.09 24.49
C THR A 10 46.60 5.67 23.19
N LYS A 11 45.72 5.99 22.23
CA LYS A 11 46.14 6.66 20.99
C LYS A 11 46.82 8.01 21.27
N TYR A 12 46.27 8.79 22.19
CA TYR A 12 46.85 10.07 22.61
C TYR A 12 48.25 9.88 23.21
N VAL A 13 48.41 9.00 24.19
CA VAL A 13 49.69 8.74 24.88
C VAL A 13 50.75 8.21 23.91
N VAL A 14 50.41 7.22 23.09
CA VAL A 14 51.31 6.66 22.08
C VAL A 14 51.80 7.73 21.10
N THR A 15 50.91 8.64 20.71
CA THR A 15 51.24 9.74 19.80
C THR A 15 52.10 10.81 20.50
N ALA A 16 51.73 11.22 21.72
CA ALA A 16 52.44 12.25 22.48
C ALA A 16 53.85 11.83 22.89
N LEU A 17 54.06 10.55 23.17
CA LEU A 17 55.36 9.99 23.55
C LEU A 17 56.16 9.44 22.35
N TYR A 18 55.69 9.64 21.11
CA TYR A 18 56.33 9.15 19.88
C TYR A 18 56.68 7.66 19.89
N LEU A 19 55.85 6.85 20.56
CA LEU A 19 56.06 5.40 20.69
C LEU A 19 55.68 4.70 19.38
N LYS A 20 56.68 4.34 18.57
CA LYS A 20 56.47 3.55 17.35
C LYS A 20 56.44 2.06 17.69
N GLU A 21 55.45 1.35 17.15
CA GLU A 21 55.37 -0.12 17.14
C GLU A 21 55.34 -0.81 18.53
N VAL A 22 55.00 -0.07 19.60
CA VAL A 22 54.87 -0.67 20.94
C VAL A 22 53.61 -1.56 21.00
N PRO A 23 53.76 -2.85 21.35
CA PRO A 23 52.63 -3.75 21.56
C PRO A 23 51.66 -3.16 22.59
N THR A 24 50.39 -3.05 22.21
CA THR A 24 49.36 -2.41 23.02
C THR A 24 48.26 -3.41 23.34
N TYR A 25 47.92 -3.54 24.63
CA TYR A 25 46.90 -4.46 25.12
C TYR A 25 45.87 -3.70 25.96
N TYR A 26 44.60 -4.08 25.83
CA TYR A 26 43.47 -3.44 26.51
C TYR A 26 42.78 -4.47 27.39
N TRP A 27 42.57 -4.12 28.65
CA TRP A 27 41.94 -5.00 29.63
C TRP A 27 40.62 -4.40 30.11
N THR A 28 39.58 -5.23 30.19
CA THR A 28 38.28 -4.83 30.73
C THR A 28 37.63 -5.98 31.49
N ASP A 29 36.98 -5.66 32.60
CA ASP A 29 36.15 -6.57 33.40
C ASP A 29 34.69 -6.64 32.88
N ALA A 30 34.31 -5.75 31.97
CA ALA A 30 32.99 -5.72 31.35
C ALA A 30 32.89 -6.75 30.21
N THR A 31 32.57 -7.99 30.57
CA THR A 31 32.43 -9.13 29.63
C THR A 31 31.48 -8.84 28.46
N VAL A 32 30.34 -8.19 28.71
CA VAL A 32 29.37 -7.81 27.67
C VAL A 32 30.00 -6.84 26.65
N ALA A 33 30.72 -5.82 27.12
CA ALA A 33 31.39 -4.87 26.25
C ALA A 33 32.52 -5.51 25.44
N LEU A 34 33.26 -6.44 26.07
CA LEU A 34 34.28 -7.23 25.39
C LEU A 34 33.67 -8.08 24.26
N CYS A 35 32.55 -8.74 24.51
CA CYS A 35 31.83 -9.49 23.48
C CYS A 35 31.39 -8.61 22.30
N TRP A 36 30.86 -7.42 22.56
CA TRP A 36 30.50 -6.48 21.48
C TRP A 36 31.72 -6.07 20.64
N ILE A 37 32.89 -5.90 21.27
CA ILE A 37 34.15 -5.53 20.60
C ILE A 37 34.74 -6.71 19.82
N GLN A 38 34.55 -7.96 20.26
CA GLN A 38 35.12 -9.15 19.61
C GLN A 38 34.23 -9.73 18.50
N ARG A 39 32.90 -9.75 18.67
CA ARG A 39 31.95 -10.33 17.70
C ARG A 39 31.56 -9.35 16.58
N GLU A 40 31.40 -9.84 15.35
CA GLU A 40 31.02 -9.04 14.18
C GLU A 40 29.52 -9.10 13.88
N GLU A 41 28.72 -8.68 14.86
CA GLU A 41 27.26 -8.70 14.74
C GLU A 41 26.68 -7.30 14.48
N ASN A 42 25.43 -7.28 14.01
CA ASN A 42 24.67 -6.04 13.83
C ASN A 42 24.09 -5.56 15.17
N TRP A 43 24.87 -4.82 15.94
CA TRP A 43 24.42 -4.20 17.18
C TRP A 43 23.45 -3.04 16.95
N GLY A 44 22.69 -2.68 18.00
CA GLY A 44 21.94 -1.44 18.10
C GLY A 44 22.81 -0.23 17.80
N VAL A 45 22.20 0.86 17.30
CA VAL A 45 22.92 2.02 16.76
C VAL A 45 23.94 2.59 17.76
N PHE A 46 23.57 2.65 19.03
CA PHE A 46 24.40 3.20 20.10
C PHE A 46 25.68 2.38 20.35
N VAL A 47 25.55 1.05 20.41
CA VAL A 47 26.68 0.13 20.64
C VAL A 47 27.52 -0.01 19.37
N ASN A 48 26.89 -0.13 18.20
CA ASN A 48 27.57 -0.26 16.92
C ASN A 48 28.52 0.93 16.66
N ASN A 49 28.05 2.16 16.88
CA ASN A 49 28.89 3.35 16.69
C ASN A 49 30.11 3.37 17.62
N ARG A 50 29.98 2.87 18.85
CA ARG A 50 31.10 2.79 19.81
C ARG A 50 32.08 1.68 19.46
N VAL A 51 31.59 0.50 19.10
CA VAL A 51 32.43 -0.62 18.64
C VAL A 51 33.21 -0.21 17.40
N LYS A 52 32.58 0.47 16.43
CA LYS A 52 33.28 1.05 15.26
C LYS A 52 34.36 2.04 15.67
N GLY A 53 34.06 2.95 16.60
CA GLY A 53 35.06 3.89 17.12
C GLY A 53 36.26 3.19 17.77
N ILE A 54 36.02 2.18 18.61
CA ILE A 54 37.08 1.40 19.26
C ILE A 54 37.92 0.64 18.22
N ARG A 55 37.26 -0.04 17.26
CA ARG A 55 37.92 -0.83 16.21
C ARG A 55 38.70 0.02 15.21
N SER A 56 38.35 1.31 15.07
CA SER A 56 39.14 2.25 14.26
C SER A 56 40.47 2.64 14.93
N LEU A 57 40.57 2.52 16.25
CA LEU A 57 41.74 2.91 17.04
C LEU A 57 42.57 1.72 17.55
N SER A 58 41.97 0.52 17.60
CA SER A 58 42.58 -0.68 18.19
C SER A 58 42.08 -1.93 17.49
N LYS A 59 42.91 -2.97 17.45
CA LYS A 59 42.55 -4.28 16.91
C LYS A 59 41.74 -5.07 17.94
N LYS A 60 40.71 -5.83 17.50
CA LYS A 60 39.83 -6.59 18.41
C LYS A 60 40.58 -7.66 19.21
N GLU A 61 41.67 -8.19 18.65
CA GLU A 61 42.53 -9.21 19.23
C GLU A 61 43.37 -8.68 20.41
N CYS A 62 43.53 -7.35 20.51
CA CYS A 62 44.26 -6.71 21.61
C CYS A 62 43.40 -6.56 22.88
N TRP A 63 42.10 -6.83 22.81
CA TRP A 63 41.17 -6.69 23.94
C TRP A 63 41.02 -8.00 24.70
N ARG A 64 41.23 -7.93 26.02
CA ARG A 64 41.25 -9.07 26.94
C ARG A 64 40.35 -8.84 28.15
N HIS A 65 39.84 -9.92 28.71
CA HIS A 65 39.10 -9.89 29.96
C HIS A 65 40.06 -9.91 31.15
N ILE A 66 39.82 -9.06 32.15
CA ILE A 66 40.50 -9.14 33.44
C ILE A 66 39.48 -9.48 34.54
N PRO A 67 39.72 -10.50 35.38
CA PRO A 67 38.88 -10.73 36.55
C PRO A 67 38.85 -9.49 37.44
N GLY A 68 37.68 -9.11 37.97
CA GLY A 68 37.53 -7.89 38.79
C GLY A 68 38.51 -7.81 39.96
N LYS A 69 38.83 -8.94 40.61
CA LYS A 69 39.83 -9.00 41.70
C LYS A 69 41.24 -8.56 41.29
N LEU A 70 41.58 -8.72 40.01
CA LEU A 70 42.87 -8.35 39.44
C LEU A 70 42.81 -7.00 38.71
N ASN A 71 41.64 -6.35 38.64
CA ASN A 71 41.45 -5.09 37.92
C ASN A 71 41.98 -3.91 38.75
N PRO A 72 43.13 -3.30 38.39
CA PRO A 72 43.62 -2.14 39.13
C PRO A 72 42.64 -0.96 39.04
N ALA A 73 41.88 -0.82 37.95
CA ALA A 73 40.96 0.31 37.79
C ALA A 73 39.85 0.36 38.87
N ASP A 74 39.54 -0.76 39.53
CA ASP A 74 38.60 -0.80 40.66
C ASP A 74 39.14 -0.02 41.88
N ILE A 75 40.46 0.02 42.10
CA ILE A 75 41.08 0.76 43.21
C ILE A 75 40.81 2.25 43.08
N ALA A 76 40.96 2.80 41.87
CA ALA A 76 40.72 4.21 41.60
C ALA A 76 39.22 4.55 41.54
N SER A 77 38.38 3.63 41.04
CA SER A 77 36.95 3.91 40.83
C SER A 77 36.06 3.62 42.04
N ARG A 78 36.41 2.63 42.88
CA ARG A 78 35.68 2.29 44.11
C ARG A 78 36.28 2.88 45.38
N GLY A 79 37.52 3.37 45.28
CA GLY A 79 38.28 3.90 46.41
C GLY A 79 38.98 2.80 47.22
N CYS A 80 40.06 3.18 47.90
CA CYS A 80 40.80 2.30 48.79
C CYS A 80 41.44 3.10 49.94
N THR A 81 41.93 2.41 50.96
CA THR A 81 42.70 3.03 52.05
C THR A 81 44.14 3.29 51.61
N LEU A 82 44.80 4.29 52.21
CA LEU A 82 46.21 4.62 51.91
C LEU A 82 47.16 3.44 52.15
N GLN A 83 46.91 2.63 53.19
CA GLN A 83 47.69 1.43 53.49
C GLN A 83 47.56 0.40 52.36
N HIS A 84 46.34 0.15 51.87
CA HIS A 84 46.13 -0.77 50.76
C HIS A 84 46.77 -0.26 49.47
N LEU A 85 46.65 1.04 49.17
CA LEU A 85 47.26 1.64 47.98
C LEU A 85 48.79 1.49 48.00
N SER A 86 49.40 1.73 49.16
CA SER A 86 50.85 1.58 49.34
C SER A 86 51.33 0.14 49.15
N GLN A 87 50.52 -0.86 49.54
CA GLN A 87 50.87 -2.27 49.40
C GLN A 87 50.60 -2.83 48.00
N TYR A 88 49.67 -2.25 47.24
CA TYR A 88 49.26 -2.77 45.92
C TYR A 88 50.28 -2.48 44.80
N GLY A 89 51.19 -1.51 44.98
CA GLY A 89 52.17 -1.15 43.94
C GLY A 89 51.54 -0.44 42.73
N TRP A 90 50.60 0.48 42.97
CA TRP A 90 49.84 1.20 41.92
C TRP A 90 50.71 1.74 40.77
N TRP A 91 51.87 2.29 41.10
CA TRP A 91 52.80 2.92 40.16
C TRP A 91 53.61 1.92 39.33
N GLU A 92 53.70 0.67 39.77
CA GLU A 92 54.46 -0.39 39.10
C GLU A 92 53.61 -1.22 38.14
N GLY A 93 52.28 -1.09 38.26
CA GLY A 93 51.31 -1.89 37.54
C GLY A 93 51.13 -3.31 38.11
N PRO A 94 50.08 -4.02 37.67
CA PRO A 94 49.78 -5.37 38.14
C PRO A 94 50.91 -6.36 37.88
N GLU A 95 51.15 -7.24 38.85
CA GLU A 95 52.24 -8.21 38.83
C GLU A 95 52.17 -9.17 37.63
N PHE A 96 50.96 -9.54 37.19
CA PHE A 96 50.78 -10.40 36.01
C PHE A 96 51.24 -9.74 34.70
N LEU A 97 51.29 -8.41 34.60
CA LEU A 97 51.81 -7.73 33.40
C LEU A 97 53.34 -7.76 33.35
N LYS A 98 54.02 -8.00 34.48
CA LYS A 98 55.47 -8.20 34.55
C LYS A 98 55.87 -9.60 34.05
N ALA A 99 54.95 -10.55 34.06
CA ALA A 99 55.14 -11.90 33.53
C ALA A 99 54.99 -11.96 32.01
N SER A 100 55.40 -13.08 31.40
CA SER A 100 55.27 -13.28 29.96
C SER A 100 53.81 -13.33 29.50
N PRO A 101 53.48 -12.95 28.26
CA PRO A 101 52.11 -12.95 27.74
C PRO A 101 51.37 -14.29 27.84
N GLU A 102 52.10 -15.40 27.90
CA GLU A 102 51.57 -16.75 28.06
C GLU A 102 51.05 -17.01 29.48
N ALA A 103 51.65 -16.36 30.48
CA ALA A 103 51.31 -16.44 31.90
C ALA A 103 50.22 -15.44 32.30
N TRP A 104 49.79 -14.57 31.39
CA TRP A 104 48.70 -13.64 31.65
C TRP A 104 47.38 -14.38 31.93
N PRO A 105 46.48 -13.80 32.74
CA PRO A 105 45.22 -14.43 33.09
C PRO A 105 44.39 -14.73 31.82
N LYS A 106 44.22 -16.03 31.54
CA LYS A 106 43.29 -16.53 30.53
C LYS A 106 41.95 -16.76 31.21
N SER A 107 41.09 -15.75 31.17
CA SER A 107 39.75 -15.91 31.70
C SER A 107 38.88 -16.61 30.66
N GLU A 108 38.46 -17.83 30.94
CA GLU A 108 37.22 -18.37 30.39
C GLU A 108 36.08 -17.62 31.07
N PHE A 109 35.51 -16.64 30.38
CA PHE A 109 34.30 -15.96 30.85
C PHE A 109 33.12 -16.47 30.02
N SER A 110 32.02 -16.82 30.67
CA SER A 110 30.76 -17.16 30.02
C SER A 110 29.93 -15.89 29.90
N PRO A 111 29.83 -15.27 28.70
CA PRO A 111 29.00 -14.10 28.54
C PRO A 111 27.53 -14.45 28.70
N ASN A 112 26.75 -13.54 29.28
CA ASN A 112 25.30 -13.67 29.31
C ASN A 112 24.75 -13.38 27.90
N GLU A 113 24.41 -14.43 27.16
CA GLU A 113 23.92 -14.35 25.78
C GLU A 113 22.60 -13.58 25.65
N GLU A 114 21.75 -13.59 26.67
CA GLU A 114 20.48 -12.85 26.64
C GLU A 114 20.72 -11.34 26.60
N LEU A 115 21.65 -10.86 27.41
CA LEU A 115 22.04 -9.44 27.42
C LEU A 115 22.71 -9.01 26.10
N ILE A 116 23.45 -9.92 25.46
CA ILE A 116 24.07 -9.66 24.15
C ILE A 116 22.99 -9.62 23.06
N ALA A 117 22.08 -10.60 23.06
CA ALA A 117 21.00 -10.72 22.08
C ALA A 117 20.00 -9.56 22.17
N ALA A 118 19.76 -9.03 23.38
CA ALA A 118 18.91 -7.86 23.59
C ALA A 118 19.40 -6.61 22.83
N GLU A 119 20.71 -6.49 22.63
CA GLU A 119 21.34 -5.37 21.91
C GLU A 119 21.51 -5.64 20.41
N MET A 120 21.17 -6.84 19.91
CA MET A 120 21.18 -7.11 18.46
C MET A 120 20.04 -6.34 17.77
N LYS A 121 20.37 -5.68 16.66
CA LYS A 121 19.36 -4.98 15.86
C LYS A 121 18.37 -6.01 15.32
N LYS A 122 17.10 -5.90 15.74
CA LYS A 122 16.02 -6.76 15.25
C LYS A 122 16.02 -6.77 13.72
N LYS A 123 16.24 -7.94 13.11
CA LYS A 123 16.15 -8.13 11.66
C LYS A 123 14.69 -7.94 11.26
N ILE A 124 14.36 -6.82 10.64
CA ILE A 124 13.05 -6.63 10.00
C ILE A 124 13.14 -7.40 8.68
N ILE A 125 12.55 -8.59 8.65
CA ILE A 125 12.33 -9.33 7.39
C ILE A 125 11.17 -8.63 6.70
N VAL A 126 11.46 -7.91 5.62
CA VAL A 126 10.44 -7.34 4.74
C VAL A 126 10.19 -8.37 3.65
N ASP A 127 9.07 -9.08 3.75
CA ASP A 127 8.57 -9.94 2.67
C ASP A 127 8.02 -9.06 1.54
N LEU A 128 8.64 -9.12 0.37
CA LEU A 128 8.16 -8.47 -0.85
C LEU A 128 7.30 -9.46 -1.64
N SER A 129 6.15 -9.83 -1.08
CA SER A 129 5.15 -10.61 -1.81
C SER A 129 4.47 -9.72 -2.87
N VAL A 130 4.92 -9.85 -4.12
CA VAL A 130 4.23 -9.24 -5.28
C VAL A 130 2.94 -10.02 -5.53
N LYS A 131 1.81 -9.51 -5.01
CA LYS A 131 0.48 -9.96 -5.45
C LYS A 131 0.29 -9.52 -6.91
N ILE A 132 0.52 -10.42 -7.85
CA ILE A 132 0.08 -10.23 -9.23
C ILE A 132 -1.44 -10.43 -9.22
N GLU A 133 -2.19 -9.35 -8.98
CA GLU A 133 -3.64 -9.33 -9.21
C GLU A 133 -3.85 -9.46 -10.72
N ARG A 134 -4.13 -10.69 -11.18
CA ARG A 134 -4.55 -10.90 -12.56
C ARG A 134 -5.96 -10.32 -12.70
N PRO A 135 -6.20 -9.44 -13.69
CA PRO A 135 -7.54 -8.90 -13.92
C PRO A 135 -8.51 -10.04 -14.18
N GLU A 136 -9.72 -9.94 -13.64
CA GLU A 136 -10.73 -10.96 -13.80
C GLU A 136 -11.10 -11.12 -15.29
N TRP A 137 -11.44 -12.33 -15.71
CA TRP A 137 -11.70 -12.65 -17.12
C TRP A 137 -12.79 -11.75 -17.76
N PHE A 138 -13.73 -11.27 -16.93
CA PHE A 138 -14.85 -10.44 -17.35
C PHE A 138 -14.48 -8.96 -17.54
N GLU A 139 -13.34 -8.49 -17.01
CA GLU A 139 -12.89 -7.10 -17.14
C GLU A 139 -12.55 -6.71 -18.59
N ARG A 140 -12.37 -7.70 -19.46
CA ARG A 140 -12.16 -7.52 -20.90
C ARG A 140 -13.42 -7.06 -21.65
N PHE A 141 -14.59 -7.11 -21.01
CA PHE A 141 -15.87 -6.82 -21.65
C PHE A 141 -16.51 -5.55 -21.12
N SER A 142 -16.77 -4.60 -22.02
CA SER A 142 -17.46 -3.36 -21.71
C SER A 142 -19.00 -3.47 -21.74
N SER A 143 -19.62 -4.64 -21.62
CA SER A 143 -21.09 -4.75 -21.52
C SER A 143 -21.47 -5.94 -20.65
N PHE A 144 -22.42 -5.72 -19.75
CA PHE A 144 -22.91 -6.76 -18.86
C PHE A 144 -23.54 -7.91 -19.66
N SER A 145 -24.39 -7.61 -20.64
CA SER A 145 -24.94 -8.60 -21.58
C SER A 145 -23.88 -9.38 -22.38
N LYS A 146 -22.70 -8.81 -22.65
CA LYS A 146 -21.58 -9.54 -23.27
C LYS A 146 -20.92 -10.50 -22.28
N ILE A 147 -20.73 -10.06 -21.04
CA ILE A 147 -20.19 -10.88 -19.94
C ILE A 147 -21.10 -12.09 -19.69
N VAL A 148 -22.41 -11.85 -19.51
CA VAL A 148 -23.39 -12.91 -19.29
C VAL A 148 -23.40 -13.90 -20.45
N ARG A 149 -23.37 -13.44 -21.71
CA ARG A 149 -23.30 -14.33 -22.88
C ARG A 149 -22.02 -15.16 -22.91
N ALA A 150 -20.86 -14.55 -22.66
CA ALA A 150 -19.59 -15.27 -22.63
C ALA A 150 -19.59 -16.33 -21.53
N PHE A 151 -20.05 -15.98 -20.33
CA PHE A 151 -20.15 -16.91 -19.20
C PHE A 151 -21.15 -18.04 -19.48
N CYS A 152 -22.26 -17.73 -20.13
CA CYS A 152 -23.28 -18.70 -20.49
C CYS A 152 -22.71 -19.77 -21.45
N TRP A 153 -21.95 -19.33 -22.46
CA TRP A 153 -21.22 -20.24 -23.35
C TRP A 153 -20.18 -21.08 -22.61
N MET A 154 -19.46 -20.50 -21.64
CA MET A 154 -18.51 -21.26 -20.81
C MET A 154 -19.21 -22.35 -19.99
N ILE A 155 -20.32 -22.02 -19.31
CA ILE A 155 -21.12 -22.99 -18.55
C ILE A 155 -21.62 -24.11 -19.47
N ARG A 156 -22.14 -23.75 -20.63
CA ARG A 156 -22.64 -24.69 -21.62
C ARG A 156 -21.56 -25.64 -22.14
N PHE A 157 -20.35 -25.11 -22.41
CA PHE A 157 -19.19 -25.91 -22.78
C PHE A 157 -18.80 -26.90 -21.68
N VAL A 158 -18.73 -26.45 -20.42
CA VAL A 158 -18.44 -27.31 -19.27
C VAL A 158 -19.50 -28.40 -19.09
N ASN A 159 -20.79 -28.07 -19.23
CA ASN A 159 -21.86 -29.05 -19.12
C ASN A 159 -21.84 -30.09 -20.24
N LYS A 160 -21.44 -29.69 -21.46
CA LYS A 160 -21.21 -30.61 -22.59
C LYS A 160 -20.08 -31.59 -22.28
N LEU A 161 -18.95 -31.10 -21.75
CA LEU A 161 -17.83 -31.95 -21.35
C LEU A 161 -18.20 -32.90 -20.21
N ARG A 162 -19.03 -32.45 -19.26
CA ARG A 162 -19.49 -33.26 -18.12
C ARG A 162 -20.65 -34.22 -18.46
N LYS A 163 -21.11 -34.27 -19.71
CA LYS A 163 -22.26 -35.07 -20.18
C LYS A 163 -23.54 -34.88 -19.34
N ARG A 164 -23.70 -33.72 -18.70
CA ARG A 164 -24.85 -33.45 -17.80
C ARG A 164 -26.13 -33.11 -18.55
N PHE A 165 -26.00 -32.51 -19.74
CA PHE A 165 -27.12 -32.06 -20.55
C PHE A 165 -26.82 -32.23 -22.04
N SER A 166 -27.83 -32.65 -22.80
CA SER A 166 -27.82 -32.55 -24.26
C SER A 166 -28.51 -31.24 -24.63
N TYR A 167 -27.79 -30.35 -25.31
CA TYR A 167 -28.34 -29.08 -25.77
C TYR A 167 -28.79 -29.23 -27.22
N SER A 168 -30.08 -29.01 -27.47
CA SER A 168 -30.72 -29.24 -28.77
C SER A 168 -30.59 -28.08 -29.76
N THR A 169 -30.31 -26.85 -29.30
CA THR A 169 -30.33 -25.64 -30.16
C THR A 169 -28.98 -24.93 -30.19
N ASN A 170 -28.49 -24.45 -31.33
CA ASN A 170 -27.19 -23.76 -31.42
C ASN A 170 -27.19 -22.30 -30.89
N THR A 171 -28.25 -21.90 -30.19
CA THR A 171 -28.49 -20.55 -29.67
C THR A 171 -28.65 -20.56 -28.16
N LEU A 172 -28.29 -19.47 -27.49
CA LEU A 172 -28.51 -19.30 -26.04
C LEU A 172 -29.96 -18.88 -25.76
N SER A 173 -30.66 -19.66 -24.94
CA SER A 173 -32.01 -19.32 -24.49
C SER A 173 -32.01 -18.16 -23.48
N VAL A 174 -33.17 -17.54 -23.27
CA VAL A 174 -33.33 -16.49 -22.24
C VAL A 174 -33.13 -17.09 -20.86
N GLU A 175 -33.71 -18.26 -20.59
CA GLU A 175 -33.57 -18.96 -19.31
C GLU A 175 -32.11 -19.29 -18.97
N GLU A 176 -31.32 -19.72 -19.96
CA GLU A 176 -29.89 -19.98 -19.77
C GLU A 176 -29.15 -18.71 -19.35
N LYS A 177 -29.48 -17.56 -19.95
CA LYS A 177 -28.89 -16.27 -19.60
C LYS A 177 -29.30 -15.82 -18.21
N THR A 178 -30.58 -15.94 -17.84
CA THR A 178 -31.08 -15.58 -16.51
C THR A 178 -30.41 -16.42 -15.42
N LYS A 179 -30.30 -17.74 -15.62
CA LYS A 179 -29.59 -18.63 -14.69
C LYS A 179 -28.10 -18.28 -14.59
N THR A 180 -27.47 -17.98 -15.72
CA THR A 180 -26.06 -17.58 -15.76
C THR A 180 -25.82 -16.26 -15.01
N GLU A 181 -26.73 -15.30 -15.14
CA GLU A 181 -26.67 -14.03 -14.43
C GLU A 181 -26.71 -14.23 -12.91
N ILE A 182 -27.65 -15.06 -12.43
CA ILE A 182 -27.77 -15.41 -11.01
C ILE A 182 -26.48 -16.05 -10.49
N ILE A 183 -25.92 -17.02 -11.23
CA ILE A 183 -24.66 -17.68 -10.85
C ILE A 183 -23.50 -16.66 -10.80
N LEU A 184 -23.45 -15.73 -11.75
CA LEU A 184 -22.43 -14.69 -11.78
C LEU A 184 -22.51 -13.80 -10.53
N TRP A 185 -23.71 -13.43 -10.11
CA TRP A 185 -23.92 -12.67 -8.88
C TRP A 185 -23.60 -13.48 -7.62
N SER A 186 -23.94 -14.76 -7.57
CA SER A 186 -23.56 -15.64 -6.44
C SER A 186 -22.05 -15.70 -6.26
N ILE A 187 -21.28 -15.85 -7.35
CA ILE A 187 -19.81 -15.85 -7.30
C ILE A 187 -19.28 -14.51 -6.78
N GLU A 188 -19.84 -13.41 -7.25
CA GLU A 188 -19.42 -12.07 -6.85
C GLU A 188 -19.72 -11.80 -5.36
N GLN A 189 -20.90 -12.19 -4.91
CA GLN A 189 -21.31 -12.05 -3.52
C GLN A 189 -20.45 -12.89 -2.58
N LYS A 190 -20.05 -14.11 -2.95
CA LYS A 190 -19.13 -14.93 -2.13
C LYS A 190 -17.76 -14.30 -1.93
N LYS A 191 -17.29 -13.48 -2.88
CA LYS A 191 -16.04 -12.72 -2.74
C LYS A 191 -16.17 -11.52 -1.83
N HIS A 192 -17.34 -10.86 -1.84
CA HIS A 192 -17.56 -9.58 -1.15
C HIS A 192 -18.31 -9.68 0.19
N PHE A 193 -19.11 -10.72 0.41
CA PHE A 193 -19.96 -10.90 1.57
C PHE A 193 -19.67 -12.25 2.24
N HIS A 194 -19.59 -12.27 3.56
CA HIS A 194 -19.34 -13.49 4.33
C HIS A 194 -20.64 -14.27 4.62
N GLU A 195 -20.56 -15.60 4.64
CA GLU A 195 -21.73 -16.51 4.63
C GLU A 195 -22.67 -16.44 5.85
N LYS A 196 -22.27 -15.77 6.94
CA LYS A 196 -23.02 -15.73 8.21
C LYS A 196 -23.71 -14.40 8.52
N GLU A 197 -23.72 -13.46 7.59
CA GLU A 197 -24.33 -12.15 7.84
C GLU A 197 -25.85 -12.18 7.58
N ASN A 198 -26.64 -12.24 8.66
CA ASN A 198 -28.10 -11.98 8.60
C ASN A 198 -28.41 -10.48 8.39
N SER A 199 -27.38 -9.63 8.52
CA SER A 199 -27.45 -8.19 8.29
C SER A 199 -26.17 -7.72 7.63
N VAL A 200 -26.28 -7.09 6.46
CA VAL A 200 -25.15 -6.48 5.76
C VAL A 200 -25.32 -4.97 5.83
N HIS A 201 -24.41 -4.28 6.53
CA HIS A 201 -24.48 -2.82 6.74
C HIS A 201 -25.84 -2.32 7.25
N GLY A 202 -26.50 -3.07 8.13
CA GLY A 202 -27.81 -2.71 8.72
C GLY A 202 -29.02 -3.06 7.86
N LEU A 203 -28.84 -3.72 6.71
CA LEU A 203 -29.91 -4.27 5.88
C LEU A 203 -30.13 -5.73 6.24
N GLN A 204 -31.37 -6.11 6.53
CA GLN A 204 -31.72 -7.52 6.68
C GLN A 204 -31.63 -8.21 5.32
N VAL A 205 -30.86 -9.30 5.28
CA VAL A 205 -30.64 -10.09 4.07
C VAL A 205 -31.10 -11.53 4.29
N VAL A 206 -31.55 -12.15 3.21
CA VAL A 206 -31.95 -13.56 3.17
C VAL A 206 -31.27 -14.19 1.97
N ARG A 207 -30.73 -15.38 2.12
CA ARG A 207 -30.17 -16.15 1.01
C ARG A 207 -31.29 -16.94 0.34
N GLY A 208 -31.47 -16.73 -0.96
CA GLY A 208 -32.47 -17.46 -1.74
C GLY A 208 -32.01 -18.89 -2.05
N ASP A 209 -32.93 -19.70 -2.59
CA ASP A 209 -32.66 -21.06 -3.08
C ASP A 209 -31.63 -21.08 -4.23
N ASP A 210 -31.42 -19.93 -4.86
CA ASP A 210 -30.48 -19.68 -5.93
C ASP A 210 -29.05 -19.33 -5.45
N ASP A 211 -28.80 -19.44 -4.13
CA ASP A 211 -27.51 -19.18 -3.49
C ASP A 211 -27.04 -17.72 -3.63
N VAL A 212 -27.99 -16.80 -3.78
CA VAL A 212 -27.79 -15.34 -3.86
C VAL A 212 -28.39 -14.66 -2.63
N LEU A 213 -27.74 -13.61 -2.15
CA LEU A 213 -28.25 -12.74 -1.09
C LEU A 213 -29.24 -11.72 -1.66
N HIS A 214 -30.45 -11.75 -1.11
CA HIS A 214 -31.52 -10.82 -1.37
C HIS A 214 -31.75 -9.92 -0.15
N VAL A 215 -32.10 -8.66 -0.39
CA VAL A 215 -32.49 -7.75 0.69
C VAL A 215 -33.95 -7.98 1.04
N LYS A 216 -34.27 -8.15 2.32
CA LYS A 216 -35.66 -8.22 2.77
C LYS A 216 -36.23 -6.80 2.84
N THR A 217 -37.14 -6.48 1.95
CA THR A 217 -37.84 -5.19 1.98
C THR A 217 -39.04 -5.24 2.93
N ARG A 218 -39.50 -4.07 3.39
CA ARG A 218 -40.71 -3.93 4.23
C ARG A 218 -42.01 -3.89 3.42
N ILE A 219 -41.90 -3.88 2.09
CA ILE A 219 -43.03 -3.80 1.17
C ILE A 219 -43.31 -5.26 0.79
N ILE A 220 -44.29 -5.89 1.43
CA ILE A 220 -44.59 -7.33 1.21
C ILE A 220 -46.01 -7.50 0.65
N GLU A 221 -46.92 -6.58 0.97
CA GLU A 221 -48.36 -6.64 0.62
C GLU A 221 -48.72 -5.98 -0.72
N ARG A 222 -47.72 -5.56 -1.51
CA ARG A 222 -47.99 -4.98 -2.83
C ARG A 222 -48.06 -6.10 -3.87
N ASP A 223 -48.80 -5.89 -4.95
CA ASP A 223 -48.78 -6.79 -6.11
C ASP A 223 -47.67 -6.33 -7.09
N ASP A 224 -46.50 -6.97 -7.03
CA ASP A 224 -45.34 -6.74 -7.90
C ASP A 224 -44.54 -8.05 -8.05
N ASP A 225 -43.53 -8.05 -8.91
CA ASP A 225 -42.61 -9.19 -9.08
C ASP A 225 -41.84 -9.52 -7.79
N LEU A 226 -41.57 -10.81 -7.55
CA LEU A 226 -40.76 -11.28 -6.42
C LEU A 226 -39.38 -10.61 -6.33
N SER A 227 -38.78 -10.27 -7.47
CA SER A 227 -37.50 -9.55 -7.54
C SER A 227 -37.55 -8.14 -6.96
N PHE A 228 -38.74 -7.52 -6.89
CA PHE A 228 -38.93 -6.20 -6.26
C PHE A 228 -38.98 -6.32 -4.73
N PHE A 229 -39.61 -7.37 -4.21
CA PHE A 229 -39.67 -7.63 -2.77
C PHE A 229 -38.34 -8.11 -2.20
N TYR A 230 -37.62 -8.88 -3.01
CA TYR A 230 -36.33 -9.49 -2.69
C TYR A 230 -35.28 -9.11 -3.74
N PRO A 231 -34.85 -7.84 -3.82
CA PRO A 231 -33.85 -7.42 -4.79
C PRO A 231 -32.48 -8.01 -4.44
N ILE A 232 -31.73 -8.37 -5.48
CA ILE A 232 -30.39 -8.95 -5.35
C ILE A 232 -29.43 -7.89 -4.78
N LEU A 233 -28.72 -8.24 -3.71
CA LEU A 233 -27.76 -7.34 -3.08
C LEU A 233 -26.48 -7.23 -3.91
N LEU A 234 -26.11 -6.02 -4.32
CA LEU A 234 -24.91 -5.77 -5.11
C LEU A 234 -23.91 -4.86 -4.39
N SER A 235 -22.63 -5.22 -4.49
CA SER A 235 -21.52 -4.40 -4.01
C SER A 235 -21.39 -3.12 -4.83
N SER A 236 -20.96 -2.04 -4.16
CA SER A 236 -20.89 -0.72 -4.78
C SER A 236 -19.69 -0.53 -5.70
N LYS A 237 -18.56 -1.18 -5.43
CA LYS A 237 -17.29 -0.89 -6.09
C LYS A 237 -16.85 -1.95 -7.11
N HIS A 238 -17.74 -2.82 -7.54
CA HIS A 238 -17.38 -3.90 -8.45
C HIS A 238 -17.62 -3.57 -9.93
N TYR A 239 -16.74 -4.08 -10.80
CA TYR A 239 -16.77 -3.87 -12.25
C TYR A 239 -18.09 -4.33 -12.89
N LEU A 240 -18.62 -5.48 -12.45
CA LEU A 240 -19.91 -5.99 -12.95
C LEU A 240 -21.06 -5.03 -12.65
N THR A 241 -21.10 -4.46 -11.45
CA THR A 241 -22.12 -3.47 -11.06
C THR A 241 -22.00 -2.20 -11.92
N GLU A 242 -20.78 -1.73 -12.22
CA GLU A 242 -20.58 -0.59 -13.12
C GLU A 242 -21.06 -0.89 -14.55
N CYS A 243 -20.74 -2.08 -15.07
CA CYS A 243 -21.22 -2.53 -16.38
C CYS A 243 -22.75 -2.64 -16.45
N LEU A 244 -23.39 -3.14 -15.39
CA LEU A 244 -24.85 -3.23 -15.27
C LEU A 244 -25.48 -1.83 -15.30
N ILE A 245 -24.99 -0.91 -14.46
CA ILE A 245 -25.49 0.47 -14.42
C ILE A 245 -25.34 1.15 -15.79
N ARG A 246 -24.19 0.96 -16.45
CA ARG A 246 -23.96 1.53 -17.78
C ARG A 246 -24.90 0.94 -18.83
N GLU A 247 -25.18 -0.35 -18.75
CA GLU A 247 -26.12 -0.99 -19.66
C GLU A 247 -27.54 -0.44 -19.48
N TYR A 248 -28.01 -0.26 -18.25
CA TYR A 248 -29.28 0.39 -17.96
C TYR A 248 -29.30 1.84 -18.44
N HIS A 249 -28.22 2.60 -18.24
CA HIS A 249 -28.09 3.96 -18.73
C HIS A 249 -28.27 4.06 -20.26
N LEU A 250 -27.66 3.15 -21.01
CA LEU A 250 -27.79 3.12 -22.47
C LEU A 250 -29.15 2.56 -22.92
N LYS A 251 -29.64 1.49 -22.27
CA LYS A 251 -30.93 0.85 -22.59
C LYS A 251 -32.11 1.80 -22.45
N TYR A 252 -32.08 2.68 -21.45
CA TYR A 252 -33.11 3.69 -21.22
C TYR A 252 -32.72 5.07 -21.79
N CYS A 253 -32.06 5.10 -22.95
CA CYS A 253 -31.79 6.31 -23.73
C CYS A 253 -31.07 7.42 -22.93
N HIS A 254 -29.95 7.10 -22.30
CA HIS A 254 -29.19 8.02 -21.47
C HIS A 254 -29.93 8.53 -20.23
N ALA A 255 -30.79 7.68 -19.65
CA ALA A 255 -31.55 7.99 -18.44
C ALA A 255 -30.68 8.60 -17.33
N GLY A 256 -31.22 9.64 -16.69
CA GLY A 256 -30.60 10.31 -15.56
C GLY A 256 -30.61 9.49 -14.28
N VAL A 257 -29.97 10.03 -13.24
CA VAL A 257 -29.71 9.31 -11.97
C VAL A 257 -31.00 8.81 -11.30
N GLN A 258 -32.07 9.61 -11.29
CA GLN A 258 -33.32 9.28 -10.61
C GLN A 258 -34.03 8.10 -11.29
N ILE A 259 -34.18 8.16 -12.62
CA ILE A 259 -34.80 7.11 -13.44
C ILE A 259 -34.00 5.80 -13.30
N LEU A 260 -32.67 5.86 -13.39
CA LEU A 260 -31.83 4.69 -13.22
C LEU A 260 -31.94 4.09 -11.82
N THR A 261 -32.01 4.94 -10.79
CA THR A 261 -32.20 4.45 -9.41
C THR A 261 -33.52 3.71 -9.27
N ALA A 262 -34.61 4.24 -9.86
CA ALA A 262 -35.92 3.59 -9.82
C ALA A 262 -35.91 2.26 -10.58
N LYS A 263 -35.38 2.23 -11.80
CA LYS A 263 -35.33 1.02 -12.64
C LYS A 263 -34.43 -0.07 -12.06
N LEU A 264 -33.26 0.28 -11.52
CA LEU A 264 -32.36 -0.70 -10.91
C LEU A 264 -32.95 -1.29 -9.62
N ARG A 265 -33.67 -0.48 -8.83
CA ARG A 265 -34.31 -0.95 -7.59
C ARG A 265 -35.42 -1.98 -7.79
N LEU A 266 -35.92 -2.15 -9.02
CA LEU A 266 -36.88 -3.20 -9.34
C LEU A 266 -36.30 -4.61 -9.21
N GLN A 267 -34.97 -4.75 -9.32
CA GLN A 267 -34.30 -6.05 -9.34
C GLN A 267 -33.06 -6.11 -8.44
N TYR A 268 -32.42 -4.97 -8.17
CA TYR A 268 -31.13 -4.93 -7.48
C TYR A 268 -31.09 -3.87 -6.38
N TRP A 269 -30.47 -4.25 -5.26
CA TRP A 269 -30.13 -3.34 -4.18
C TRP A 269 -28.62 -3.07 -4.18
N ILE A 270 -28.22 -1.99 -4.83
CA ILE A 270 -26.80 -1.59 -4.93
C ILE A 270 -26.42 -0.70 -3.75
N PHE A 271 -25.38 -1.05 -3.00
CA PHE A 271 -24.84 -0.18 -1.95
C PHE A 271 -24.43 1.18 -2.52
N SER A 272 -24.75 2.27 -1.81
CA SER A 272 -24.44 3.63 -2.26
C SER A 272 -24.83 3.92 -3.72
N SER A 273 -25.93 3.32 -4.21
CA SER A 273 -26.34 3.32 -5.63
C SER A 273 -26.25 4.69 -6.31
N LYS A 274 -26.75 5.75 -5.67
CA LYS A 274 -26.72 7.12 -6.21
C LYS A 274 -25.31 7.59 -6.57
N ARG A 275 -24.29 7.26 -5.77
CA ARG A 275 -22.89 7.65 -6.02
C ARG A 275 -22.36 6.95 -7.26
N ASN A 276 -22.60 5.64 -7.38
CA ASN A 276 -22.16 4.84 -8.52
C ASN A 276 -22.86 5.23 -9.81
N ILE A 277 -24.17 5.44 -9.75
CA ILE A 277 -24.97 5.89 -10.90
C ILE A 277 -24.49 7.27 -11.37
N ARG A 278 -24.26 8.22 -10.44
CA ARG A 278 -23.67 9.53 -10.78
C ARG A 278 -22.30 9.38 -11.44
N SER A 279 -21.43 8.53 -10.90
CA SER A 279 -20.11 8.25 -11.49
C SER A 279 -20.25 7.74 -12.93
N CYS A 280 -21.10 6.73 -13.15
CA CYS A 280 -21.36 6.16 -14.47
C CYS A 280 -21.90 7.20 -15.47
N VAL A 281 -22.95 7.95 -15.09
CA VAL A 281 -23.54 9.00 -15.95
C VAL A 281 -22.52 10.10 -16.24
N SER A 282 -21.73 10.51 -15.24
CA SER A 282 -20.70 11.54 -15.42
C SER A 282 -19.59 11.11 -16.38
N ARG A 283 -19.32 9.81 -16.53
CA ARG A 283 -18.33 9.28 -17.49
C ARG A 283 -18.90 9.16 -18.91
N CYS A 284 -20.22 9.27 -19.08
CA CYS A 284 -20.85 9.14 -20.39
C CYS A 284 -20.58 10.36 -21.27
N VAL A 285 -19.87 10.15 -22.38
CA VAL A 285 -19.48 11.22 -23.31
C VAL A 285 -20.69 11.92 -23.93
N VAL A 286 -21.74 11.15 -24.27
CA VAL A 286 -22.97 11.69 -24.84
C VAL A 286 -23.64 12.64 -23.85
N CYS A 287 -23.84 12.21 -22.60
CA CYS A 287 -24.39 13.08 -21.55
C CYS A 287 -23.52 14.31 -21.29
N LYS A 288 -22.19 14.15 -21.26
CA LYS A 288 -21.28 15.29 -21.12
C LYS A 288 -21.53 16.32 -22.22
N ARG A 289 -21.58 15.90 -23.49
CA ARG A 289 -21.82 16.81 -24.63
C ARG A 289 -23.13 17.61 -24.48
N PHE A 290 -24.20 16.99 -24.01
CA PHE A 290 -25.48 17.66 -23.80
C PHE A 290 -25.56 18.52 -22.52
N THR A 291 -24.64 18.34 -21.58
CA THR A 291 -24.63 19.05 -20.28
C THR A 291 -23.56 20.13 -20.17
N VAL A 292 -22.62 20.19 -21.14
CA VAL A 292 -21.61 21.24 -21.20
C VAL A 292 -22.29 22.59 -21.34
N LYS A 293 -22.02 23.49 -20.38
CA LYS A 293 -22.45 24.88 -20.46
C LYS A 293 -21.61 25.62 -21.50
N ALA A 294 -22.21 26.59 -22.18
CA ALA A 294 -21.47 27.51 -23.03
C ALA A 294 -20.34 28.16 -22.23
N LEU A 295 -19.20 28.39 -22.89
CA LEU A 295 -18.08 29.11 -22.28
C LEU A 295 -18.57 30.51 -21.93
N THR A 296 -18.59 30.83 -20.65
CA THR A 296 -18.87 32.19 -20.18
C THR A 296 -17.55 32.94 -20.16
N THR A 297 -17.34 33.78 -21.17
CA THR A 297 -16.21 34.71 -21.17
C THR A 297 -16.62 35.95 -20.38
N SER A 298 -15.66 36.54 -19.65
CA SER A 298 -15.86 37.90 -19.17
C SER A 298 -16.03 38.82 -20.38
N PRO A 299 -16.92 39.84 -20.31
CA PRO A 299 -17.05 40.78 -21.41
C PRO A 299 -15.67 41.38 -21.71
N ILE A 300 -15.20 41.18 -22.93
CA ILE A 300 -13.95 41.79 -23.41
C ILE A 300 -14.19 43.28 -23.56
N GLN A 301 -13.21 44.10 -23.16
CA GLN A 301 -13.24 45.53 -23.42
C GLN A 301 -13.28 45.77 -24.94
N LEU A 302 -14.22 46.61 -25.39
CA LEU A 302 -14.29 46.98 -26.79
C LEU A 302 -12.98 47.67 -27.21
N PRO A 303 -12.45 47.40 -28.41
CA PRO A 303 -11.29 48.11 -28.93
C PRO A 303 -11.52 49.62 -28.89
N LEU A 304 -10.45 50.39 -28.65
CA LEU A 304 -10.50 51.85 -28.55
C LEU A 304 -11.19 52.48 -29.78
N ASP A 305 -10.92 51.92 -30.95
CA ASP A 305 -11.48 52.31 -32.24
C ASP A 305 -13.01 52.20 -32.34
N ARG A 306 -13.66 51.42 -31.44
CA ARG A 306 -15.12 51.30 -31.36
C ARG A 306 -15.76 52.25 -30.34
N VAL A 307 -14.96 52.93 -29.51
CA VAL A 307 -15.47 53.72 -28.37
C VAL A 307 -15.06 55.18 -28.46
N ARG A 308 -13.93 55.49 -29.10
CA ARG A 308 -13.49 56.88 -29.29
C ARG A 308 -14.30 57.56 -30.40
N GLU A 309 -14.47 58.87 -30.24
CA GLU A 309 -14.89 59.72 -31.36
C GLU A 309 -13.79 59.71 -32.43
N SER A 310 -14.17 59.59 -33.69
CA SER A 310 -13.25 59.54 -34.83
C SER A 310 -13.73 60.45 -35.95
N ALA A 311 -12.79 61.00 -36.71
CA ALA A 311 -13.09 61.79 -37.89
C ALA A 311 -13.66 60.90 -39.02
N ILE A 312 -14.32 61.55 -39.97
CA ILE A 312 -14.91 60.85 -41.13
C ILE A 312 -13.80 60.10 -41.88
N PHE A 313 -14.02 58.79 -42.13
CA PHE A 313 -13.09 57.86 -42.79
C PHE A 313 -11.81 57.50 -42.01
N GLU A 314 -11.65 57.95 -40.77
CA GLU A 314 -10.47 57.62 -39.95
C GLU A 314 -10.42 56.12 -39.60
N ILE A 315 -11.58 55.51 -39.33
CA ILE A 315 -11.71 54.11 -38.96
C ILE A 315 -12.65 53.44 -39.98
N THR A 316 -12.10 52.53 -40.79
CA THR A 316 -12.86 51.81 -41.82
C THR A 316 -12.88 50.31 -41.50
N GLY A 317 -14.07 49.76 -41.28
CA GLY A 317 -14.27 48.32 -41.14
C GLY A 317 -14.53 47.69 -42.50
N ILE A 318 -13.71 46.72 -42.89
CA ILE A 318 -13.91 45.92 -44.11
C ILE A 318 -14.30 44.52 -43.67
N ASP A 319 -15.42 44.03 -44.18
CA ASP A 319 -15.84 42.65 -44.00
C ASP A 319 -16.19 42.04 -45.36
N LEU A 320 -15.91 40.75 -45.52
CA LEU A 320 -16.24 40.02 -46.72
C LEU A 320 -17.54 39.26 -46.48
N CYS A 321 -18.58 39.61 -47.23
CA CYS A 321 -19.80 38.81 -47.23
C CYS A 321 -19.54 37.46 -47.91
N GLY A 322 -20.12 36.39 -47.36
CA GLY A 322 -19.97 35.01 -47.83
C GLY A 322 -20.43 34.78 -49.28
N PRO A 323 -20.25 33.55 -49.81
CA PRO A 323 -20.24 33.30 -51.25
C PRO A 323 -21.54 33.77 -51.92
N LEU A 324 -21.40 34.77 -52.79
CA LEU A 324 -22.48 35.24 -53.65
C LEU A 324 -22.67 34.24 -54.79
N LEU A 325 -23.70 33.40 -54.70
CA LEU A 325 -24.06 32.47 -55.77
C LEU A 325 -24.66 33.24 -56.95
N LEU A 326 -23.86 33.43 -58.00
CA LEU A 326 -24.31 34.03 -59.25
C LEU A 326 -25.18 33.02 -60.01
N LYS A 327 -26.42 33.40 -60.37
CA LYS A 327 -27.21 32.61 -61.34
C LYS A 327 -26.49 32.64 -62.70
N PRO A 328 -26.28 31.49 -63.37
CA PRO A 328 -25.79 31.50 -64.74
C PRO A 328 -26.81 32.22 -65.61
N LYS A 329 -26.40 33.30 -66.29
CA LYS A 329 -27.23 33.92 -67.33
C LYS A 329 -27.50 32.84 -68.39
N GLY A 330 -28.78 32.58 -68.66
CA GLY A 330 -29.19 31.76 -69.80
C GLY A 330 -28.50 32.29 -71.06
N LYS A 331 -27.96 31.36 -71.86
CA LYS A 331 -27.34 31.68 -73.15
C LYS A 331 -28.39 32.37 -74.03
N ALA A 332 -27.98 33.46 -74.69
CA ALA A 332 -28.69 34.05 -75.82
C ALA A 332 -28.74 33.04 -76.99
#